data_AF-A0A7S4GLD3-F1
#
_entry.id   AF-A0A7S4GLD3-F1
#
_cell.length_a   1.000
_cell.length_b   1.000
_cell.length_c   1.000
_cell.angle_alpha   90.00
_cell.angle_beta   90.00
_cell.angle_gamma   90.00
#
_symmetry.space_group_name_H-M   'P 1'
#
loop_
_entity.id
_entity.type
_entity.pdbx_description
1 polymer ?
#
loop_
_entity_poly.entity_id
_entity_poly.type
_entity_poly.pdbx_seq_one_letter_code
_entity_poly.pdbx_strand_id
1 'polypeptide(L)'
;MRACSIGLSLAYACCLAIVTLIGFSAITTGIVLLIEGDHYGDTAEDLNPRADFSKLPESCIIEDVIHAYREEEDGYGYHCYDDYSYIFSYQGCQYRSRQNEALRYDGLCRESQPRIPLFVVGEEVPCWQPNVRPVAAQYNCGNDMCYKIFDPQNEVAIAEDTGDAMEAAGISSLVCGILCCFCCSPAVWCAGKKREHA
;
A
#
# COMPACT_ATOMS: atom_id res chain seq x y z
N MET A 1 46.12 3.55 33.86
CA MET A 1 44.99 4.42 33.45
C MET A 1 44.66 4.38 31.94
N ARG A 2 45.21 3.47 31.10
CA ARG A 2 44.88 3.43 29.65
C ARG A 2 43.65 2.57 29.29
N ALA A 3 43.31 1.57 30.11
CA ALA A 3 42.24 0.61 29.83
C ALA A 3 40.81 1.24 29.79
N CYS A 4 40.57 2.34 30.50
CA CYS A 4 39.25 2.98 30.56
C CYS A 4 38.92 3.80 29.28
N SER A 5 39.93 4.25 28.52
CA SER A 5 39.73 5.05 27.30
C SER A 5 39.32 4.24 26.07
N ILE A 6 39.66 2.94 26.04
CA ILE A 6 39.41 2.06 24.88
C ILE A 6 37.92 1.67 24.82
N GLY A 7 37.31 1.36 25.96
CA GLY A 7 35.89 0.97 26.03
C GLY A 7 34.95 2.08 25.57
N LEU A 8 35.23 3.34 25.92
CA LEU A 8 34.40 4.48 25.53
C LEU A 8 34.45 4.74 24.01
N SER A 9 35.61 4.53 23.38
CA SER A 9 35.78 4.73 21.93
C SER A 9 35.04 3.67 21.11
N LEU A 10 35.00 2.42 21.59
CA LEU A 10 34.32 1.32 20.90
C LEU A 10 32.79 1.48 20.96
N ALA A 11 32.26 1.83 22.13
CA ALA A 11 30.82 2.05 22.31
C ALA A 11 30.31 3.20 21.42
N TYR A 12 31.07 4.29 21.32
CA TYR A 12 30.72 5.43 20.45
C TYR A 12 30.75 5.08 18.96
N ALA A 13 31.80 4.37 18.51
CA ALA A 13 31.90 3.91 17.12
C ALA A 13 30.75 2.96 16.73
N CYS A 14 30.38 2.05 17.64
CA CYS A 14 29.24 1.15 17.45
C CYS A 14 27.93 1.92 17.35
N CYS A 15 27.69 2.89 18.24
CA CYS A 15 26.49 3.73 18.21
C CYS A 15 26.40 4.53 16.90
N LEU A 16 27.50 5.13 16.44
CA LEU A 16 27.51 5.88 15.19
C LEU A 16 27.23 4.98 13.98
N ALA A 17 27.85 3.80 13.93
CA ALA A 17 27.60 2.84 12.86
C ALA A 17 26.12 2.42 12.79
N ILE A 18 25.50 2.15 13.95
CA ILE A 18 24.08 1.81 14.05
C ILE A 18 23.21 2.97 13.56
N VAL A 19 23.46 4.21 14.00
CA VAL A 19 22.69 5.37 13.56
C VAL A 19 22.82 5.62 12.06
N THR A 20 24.03 5.47 11.49
CA THR A 20 24.23 5.59 10.05
C THR A 20 23.53 4.50 9.25
N LEU A 21 23.50 3.26 9.77
CA LEU A 21 22.78 2.15 9.12
C LEU A 21 21.28 2.39 9.13
N ILE A 22 20.71 2.80 10.27
CA ILE A 22 19.29 3.14 10.39
C ILE A 22 18.94 4.34 9.50
N GLY A 23 19.80 5.36 9.47
CA GLY A 23 19.61 6.53 8.62
C GLY A 23 19.60 6.16 7.13
N PHE A 24 20.54 5.30 6.70
CA PHE A 24 20.58 4.83 5.32
C PHE A 24 19.37 3.98 4.96
N SER A 25 18.94 3.06 5.83
CA SER A 25 17.73 2.25 5.58
C SER A 25 16.49 3.13 5.49
N ALA A 26 16.35 4.14 6.35
CA ALA A 26 15.23 5.08 6.28
C ALA A 26 15.23 5.90 4.98
N ILE A 27 16.41 6.31 4.48
CA ILE A 27 16.53 7.00 3.19
C ILE A 27 16.11 6.06 2.05
N THR A 28 16.60 4.82 2.02
CA THR A 28 16.26 3.87 0.95
C THR A 28 14.77 3.54 0.93
N THR A 29 14.18 3.28 2.10
CA THR A 29 12.73 3.05 2.22
C THR A 29 11.94 4.29 1.81
N GLY A 30 12.40 5.48 2.22
CA GLY A 30 11.77 6.74 1.83
C GLY A 30 11.75 6.95 0.31
N ILE A 31 12.86 6.67 -0.37
CA ILE A 31 12.93 6.76 -1.85
C ILE A 31 11.96 5.77 -2.51
N VAL A 32 11.92 4.51 -2.05
CA VAL A 32 11.00 3.51 -2.61
C VAL A 32 9.55 3.94 -2.43
N LEU A 33 9.16 4.40 -1.23
CA LEU A 33 7.81 4.89 -0.97
C LEU A 33 7.44 6.10 -1.85
N LEU A 34 8.39 7.00 -2.12
CA LEU A 34 8.15 8.13 -3.02
C LEU A 34 7.93 7.69 -4.47
N ILE A 35 8.71 6.73 -4.96
CA ILE A 35 8.55 6.20 -6.34
C ILE A 35 7.20 5.50 -6.49
N GLU A 36 6.83 4.65 -5.53
CA GLU A 36 5.54 3.96 -5.58
C GLU A 36 4.38 4.95 -5.39
N GLY A 37 4.48 5.89 -4.46
CA GLY A 37 3.46 6.93 -4.24
C GLY A 37 3.21 7.79 -5.49
N ASP A 38 4.28 8.24 -6.15
CA ASP A 38 4.23 8.96 -7.43
C ASP A 38 3.57 8.11 -8.53
N HIS A 39 3.91 6.82 -8.61
CA HIS A 39 3.29 5.91 -9.57
C HIS A 39 1.77 5.74 -9.33
N TYR A 40 1.33 5.64 -8.08
CA TYR A 40 -0.10 5.60 -7.72
C TYR A 40 -0.80 6.93 -8.04
N GLY A 41 -0.15 8.06 -7.75
CA GLY A 41 -0.63 9.41 -8.05
C GLY A 41 -0.84 9.63 -9.55
N ASP A 42 0.22 9.46 -10.35
CA ASP A 42 0.18 9.58 -11.82
C ASP A 42 -0.91 8.67 -12.42
N THR A 43 -0.98 7.43 -11.92
CA THR A 43 -1.97 6.47 -12.38
C THR A 43 -3.39 6.92 -12.06
N ALA A 44 -3.63 7.57 -10.93
CA ALA A 44 -4.95 8.08 -10.59
C ALA A 44 -5.31 9.36 -11.36
N GLU A 45 -4.33 10.27 -11.56
CA GLU A 45 -4.52 11.51 -12.32
C GLU A 45 -4.87 11.26 -13.80
N ASP A 46 -4.30 10.20 -14.39
CA ASP A 46 -4.60 9.78 -15.76
C ASP A 46 -6.01 9.20 -15.94
N LEU A 47 -6.70 8.87 -14.85
CA LEU A 47 -8.02 8.26 -14.86
C LEU A 47 -9.11 9.31 -14.63
N ASN A 48 -10.19 9.26 -15.42
CA ASN A 48 -11.33 10.15 -15.23
C ASN A 48 -12.60 9.33 -15.00
N PRO A 49 -12.85 8.84 -13.77
CA PRO A 49 -13.94 7.88 -13.52
C PRO A 49 -15.32 8.44 -13.86
N ARG A 50 -15.49 9.77 -13.81
CA ARG A 50 -16.74 10.45 -14.19
C ARG A 50 -16.96 10.50 -15.70
N ALA A 51 -15.90 10.66 -16.48
CA ALA A 51 -15.98 10.63 -17.94
C ALA A 51 -15.94 9.20 -18.48
N ASP A 52 -15.16 8.32 -17.86
CA ASP A 52 -14.86 6.97 -18.31
C ASP A 52 -15.95 5.98 -17.97
N PHE A 53 -16.76 6.24 -16.93
CA PHE A 53 -17.87 5.39 -16.53
C PHE A 53 -19.15 6.18 -16.33
N SER A 54 -20.27 5.54 -16.67
CA SER A 54 -21.60 6.01 -16.32
C SER A 54 -22.31 4.98 -15.44
N LYS A 55 -23.04 5.49 -14.43
CA LYS A 55 -23.93 4.66 -13.63
C LYS A 55 -25.13 4.25 -14.50
N LEU A 56 -25.43 2.96 -14.52
CA LEU A 56 -26.57 2.39 -15.23
C LEU A 56 -27.89 2.75 -14.51
N PRO A 57 -29.00 2.87 -15.26
CA PRO A 57 -30.30 3.17 -14.67
C PRO A 57 -30.87 2.02 -13.83
N GLU A 58 -30.51 0.79 -14.19
CA GLU A 58 -30.90 -0.45 -13.50
C GLU A 58 -29.74 -0.93 -12.62
N SER A 59 -30.08 -1.48 -11.45
CA SER A 59 -29.13 -2.11 -10.54
C SER A 59 -28.66 -3.46 -11.09
N CYS A 60 -27.48 -3.88 -10.63
CA CYS A 60 -27.00 -5.26 -10.79
C CYS A 60 -27.44 -6.09 -9.59
N ILE A 61 -27.77 -7.37 -9.80
CA ILE A 61 -28.18 -8.28 -8.72
C ILE A 61 -27.02 -9.23 -8.44
N ILE A 62 -26.62 -9.35 -7.17
CA ILE A 62 -25.61 -10.33 -6.77
C ILE A 62 -26.23 -11.73 -6.78
N GLU A 63 -25.74 -12.60 -7.65
CA GLU A 63 -26.24 -13.98 -7.80
C GLU A 63 -25.45 -14.96 -6.93
N ASP A 64 -24.14 -14.73 -6.80
CA ASP A 64 -23.25 -15.59 -6.03
C ASP A 64 -22.06 -14.82 -5.47
N VAL A 65 -21.53 -15.30 -4.34
CA VAL A 65 -20.34 -14.75 -3.69
C VAL A 65 -19.31 -15.86 -3.58
N ILE A 66 -18.30 -15.82 -4.44
CA ILE A 66 -17.19 -16.76 -4.42
C ILE A 66 -16.17 -16.26 -3.41
N HIS A 67 -15.99 -17.02 -2.35
CA HIS A 67 -14.97 -16.77 -1.32
C HIS A 67 -13.77 -17.68 -1.54
N ALA A 68 -12.59 -17.08 -1.64
CA ALA A 68 -11.32 -17.76 -1.57
C ALA A 68 -10.51 -17.22 -0.38
N TYR A 69 -9.68 -18.09 0.17
CA TYR A 69 -8.80 -17.77 1.28
C TYR A 69 -7.36 -17.86 0.80
N ARG A 70 -6.55 -16.85 1.16
CA ARG A 70 -5.13 -16.81 0.86
C ARG A 70 -4.33 -16.55 2.13
N GLU A 71 -3.28 -17.33 2.32
CA GLU A 71 -2.31 -17.18 3.41
C GLU A 71 -0.97 -16.82 2.79
N GLU A 72 -0.37 -15.74 3.28
CA GLU A 72 0.95 -15.30 2.86
C GLU A 72 1.88 -15.29 4.08
N GLU A 73 3.00 -15.99 4.00
CA GLU A 73 4.06 -15.93 5.02
C GLU A 73 5.16 -15.01 4.51
N ASP A 74 5.48 -13.97 5.28
CA ASP A 74 6.61 -13.09 5.01
C ASP A 74 7.65 -13.22 6.14
N GLY A 75 8.74 -12.44 6.05
CA GLY A 75 9.80 -12.45 7.08
C GLY A 75 9.36 -11.93 8.45
N TYR A 76 8.13 -11.42 8.58
CA TYR A 76 7.58 -10.76 9.76
C TYR A 76 6.37 -11.50 10.35
N GLY A 77 5.70 -12.38 9.61
CA GLY A 77 4.60 -13.20 10.12
C GLY A 77 3.74 -13.83 9.02
N TYR A 78 2.52 -14.19 9.40
CA TYR A 78 1.48 -14.68 8.49
C TYR A 78 0.45 -13.57 8.26
N HIS A 79 0.08 -13.34 7.01
CA HIS A 79 -1.00 -12.45 6.60
C HIS A 79 -2.14 -13.27 5.99
N CYS A 80 -3.34 -13.08 6.53
CA CYS A 80 -4.52 -13.83 6.14
C CYS A 80 -5.44 -12.93 5.33
N TYR A 81 -5.71 -13.30 4.09
CA TYR A 81 -6.56 -12.53 3.18
C TYR A 81 -7.83 -13.31 2.83
N ASP A 82 -8.92 -12.56 2.73
CA ASP A 82 -10.17 -13.00 2.15
C ASP A 82 -10.34 -12.40 0.76
N ASP A 83 -10.36 -13.25 -0.25
CA ASP A 83 -10.58 -12.86 -1.63
C ASP A 83 -12.04 -13.13 -2.00
N TYR A 84 -12.80 -12.08 -2.27
CA TYR A 84 -14.20 -12.18 -2.73
C TYR A 84 -14.30 -11.87 -4.22
N SER A 85 -14.97 -12.74 -4.98
CA SER A 85 -15.42 -12.45 -6.33
C SER A 85 -16.93 -12.59 -6.41
N TYR A 86 -17.59 -11.63 -7.04
CA TYR A 86 -19.04 -11.59 -7.14
C TYR A 86 -19.47 -12.03 -8.53
N ILE A 87 -20.41 -12.98 -8.58
CA ILE A 87 -21.18 -13.23 -9.80
C ILE A 87 -22.43 -12.38 -9.70
N PHE A 88 -22.62 -11.50 -10.66
CA PHE A 88 -23.76 -10.58 -10.69
C PHE A 88 -24.46 -10.63 -12.03
N SER A 89 -25.75 -10.30 -12.04
CA SER A 89 -26.55 -10.26 -13.27
C SER A 89 -26.96 -8.84 -13.62
N TYR A 90 -26.99 -8.57 -14.94
CA TYR A 90 -27.51 -7.34 -15.54
C TYR A 90 -28.22 -7.69 -16.83
N GLN A 91 -29.48 -7.26 -16.98
CA GLN A 91 -30.33 -7.58 -18.15
C GLN A 91 -30.37 -9.08 -18.48
N GLY A 92 -30.38 -9.93 -17.44
CA GLY A 92 -30.42 -11.39 -17.56
C GLY A 92 -29.10 -12.06 -17.97
N CYS A 93 -28.01 -11.31 -18.15
CA CYS A 93 -26.67 -11.85 -18.40
C CYS A 93 -25.85 -11.86 -17.12
N GLN A 94 -25.03 -12.91 -16.92
CA GLN A 94 -24.15 -13.03 -15.76
C GLN A 94 -22.73 -12.52 -16.06
N TYR A 95 -22.15 -11.84 -15.09
CA TYR A 95 -20.82 -11.26 -15.13
C TYR A 95 -20.06 -11.60 -13.85
N ARG A 96 -18.73 -11.59 -13.94
CA ARG A 96 -17.83 -11.76 -12.81
C ARG A 96 -17.15 -10.43 -12.51
N SER A 97 -17.13 -10.04 -11.25
CA SER A 97 -16.36 -8.88 -10.79
C SER A 97 -14.87 -9.18 -10.77
N ARG A 98 -14.04 -8.14 -10.65
CA ARG A 98 -12.67 -8.31 -10.14
C ARG A 98 -12.67 -8.89 -8.72
N GLN A 99 -11.52 -9.41 -8.30
CA GLN A 99 -11.30 -9.83 -6.93
C GLN A 99 -11.28 -8.60 -6.01
N ASN A 100 -12.00 -8.70 -4.89
CA ASN A 100 -11.96 -7.77 -3.78
C ASN A 100 -11.26 -8.46 -2.61
N GLU A 101 -10.05 -8.00 -2.34
CA GLU A 101 -9.21 -8.51 -1.26
C GLU A 101 -9.52 -7.76 0.04
N ALA A 102 -9.61 -8.49 1.15
CA ALA A 102 -9.74 -7.92 2.47
C ALA A 102 -8.77 -8.59 3.44
N LEU A 103 -7.93 -7.80 4.11
CA LEU A 103 -7.10 -8.29 5.20
C LEU A 103 -7.99 -8.79 6.35
N ARG A 104 -7.88 -10.09 6.64
CA ARG A 104 -8.60 -10.75 7.72
C ARG A 104 -7.88 -10.56 9.05
N TYR A 105 -6.59 -10.91 9.11
CA TYR A 105 -5.80 -10.92 10.34
C TYR A 105 -4.29 -10.98 10.05
N ASP A 106 -3.48 -10.33 10.91
CA ASP A 106 -2.02 -10.49 10.95
C ASP A 106 -1.67 -11.48 12.07
N GLY A 107 -1.28 -12.69 11.69
CA GLY A 107 -0.97 -13.80 12.59
C GLY A 107 -1.49 -15.14 12.07
N LEU A 108 -1.61 -16.13 12.96
CA LEU A 108 -2.05 -17.47 12.56
C LEU A 108 -3.52 -17.46 12.13
N CYS A 109 -3.78 -17.72 10.85
CA CYS A 109 -5.10 -17.55 10.26
C CYS A 109 -6.20 -18.44 10.85
N ARG A 110 -5.84 -19.58 11.43
CA ARG A 110 -6.75 -20.47 12.17
C ARG A 110 -7.42 -19.80 13.38
N GLU A 111 -6.89 -18.69 13.85
CA GLU A 111 -7.37 -17.93 15.01
C GLU A 111 -8.35 -16.81 14.60
N SER A 112 -8.62 -16.65 13.31
CA SER A 112 -9.45 -15.59 12.75
C SER A 112 -10.71 -16.13 12.06
N GLN A 113 -11.75 -15.31 12.00
CA GLN A 113 -12.98 -15.63 11.25
C GLN A 113 -12.96 -14.93 9.89
N PRO A 114 -13.56 -15.52 8.85
CA PRO A 114 -13.75 -14.84 7.57
C PRO A 114 -14.39 -13.47 7.73
N ARG A 115 -13.92 -12.49 6.97
CA ARG A 115 -14.58 -11.19 6.85
C ARG A 115 -16.00 -11.38 6.28
N ILE A 116 -16.87 -10.42 6.57
CA ILE A 116 -18.18 -10.38 5.94
C ILE A 116 -17.96 -9.83 4.52
N PRO A 117 -18.49 -10.47 3.46
CA PRO A 117 -18.37 -9.93 2.11
C PRO A 117 -19.03 -8.56 2.01
N LEU A 118 -18.53 -7.70 1.12
CA LEU A 118 -19.09 -6.36 0.92
C LEU A 118 -20.56 -6.40 0.46
N PHE A 119 -20.89 -7.38 -0.38
CA PHE A 119 -22.24 -7.63 -0.88
C PHE A 119 -22.71 -9.04 -0.56
N VAL A 120 -24.03 -9.22 -0.46
CA VAL A 120 -24.66 -10.52 -0.21
C VAL A 120 -25.52 -10.97 -1.40
N VAL A 121 -25.77 -12.28 -1.50
CA VAL A 121 -26.62 -12.84 -2.57
C VAL A 121 -28.04 -12.26 -2.50
N GLY A 122 -28.57 -11.85 -3.65
CA GLY A 122 -29.86 -11.19 -3.82
C GLY A 122 -29.84 -9.68 -3.61
N GLU A 123 -28.68 -9.10 -3.25
CA GLU A 123 -28.56 -7.65 -3.09
C GLU A 123 -28.59 -6.92 -4.44
N GLU A 124 -29.39 -5.85 -4.52
CA GLU A 124 -29.37 -4.92 -5.64
C GLU A 124 -28.32 -3.84 -5.40
N VAL A 125 -27.27 -3.84 -6.23
CA VAL A 125 -26.14 -2.90 -6.13
C VAL A 125 -26.12 -1.96 -7.33
N PRO A 126 -25.61 -0.72 -7.17
CA PRO A 126 -25.36 0.15 -8.32
C PRO A 126 -24.46 -0.55 -9.34
N CYS A 127 -24.67 -0.26 -10.62
CA CYS A 127 -23.89 -0.87 -11.69
C CYS A 127 -23.32 0.21 -12.60
N TRP A 128 -22.10 -0.01 -13.09
CA TRP A 128 -21.37 0.95 -13.92
C TRP A 128 -20.95 0.31 -15.24
N GLN A 129 -21.01 1.09 -16.31
CA GLN A 129 -20.54 0.72 -17.64
C GLN A 129 -19.51 1.74 -18.13
N PRO A 130 -18.54 1.32 -18.97
CA PRO A 130 -17.56 2.23 -19.53
C PRO A 130 -18.17 3.06 -20.65
N ASN A 131 -17.85 4.35 -20.69
CA ASN A 131 -18.16 5.27 -21.79
C ASN A 131 -17.07 5.26 -22.87
N VAL A 132 -15.87 4.75 -22.54
CA VAL A 132 -14.69 4.71 -23.43
C VAL A 132 -14.23 3.27 -23.67
N ARG A 133 -13.72 2.99 -24.87
CA ARG A 133 -13.12 1.70 -25.24
C ARG A 133 -11.85 1.94 -26.08
N PRO A 134 -10.71 1.27 -25.80
CA PRO A 134 -10.50 0.29 -24.73
C PRO A 134 -10.55 0.91 -23.33
N VAL A 135 -10.93 0.11 -22.34
CA VAL A 135 -10.92 0.53 -20.93
C VAL A 135 -9.47 0.48 -20.44
N ALA A 136 -9.05 1.49 -19.67
CA ALA A 136 -7.72 1.54 -19.06
C ALA A 136 -7.48 0.28 -18.20
N ALA A 137 -6.27 -0.27 -18.24
CA ALA A 137 -5.95 -1.55 -17.59
C ALA A 137 -6.22 -1.53 -16.08
N GLN A 138 -6.09 -0.36 -15.46
CA GLN A 138 -6.32 -0.10 -14.05
C GLN A 138 -7.79 -0.32 -13.64
N TYR A 139 -8.73 -0.13 -14.56
CA TYR A 139 -10.15 -0.33 -14.29
C TYR A 139 -10.60 -1.79 -14.42
N ASN A 140 -9.69 -2.72 -14.78
CA ASN A 140 -9.99 -4.10 -15.13
C ASN A 140 -11.25 -4.67 -14.46
N CYS A 141 -12.28 -4.91 -15.27
CA CYS A 141 -13.57 -5.38 -14.78
C CYS A 141 -13.63 -6.89 -14.56
N GLY A 142 -12.67 -7.66 -15.11
CA GLY A 142 -12.69 -9.13 -15.08
C GLY A 142 -13.69 -9.79 -16.03
N ASN A 143 -14.29 -9.03 -16.97
CA ASN A 143 -15.24 -9.54 -17.97
C ASN A 143 -15.16 -8.74 -19.29
N ASP A 144 -15.56 -9.36 -20.41
CA ASP A 144 -15.40 -8.81 -21.76
C ASP A 144 -16.19 -7.51 -22.03
N MET A 145 -17.36 -7.36 -21.40
CA MET A 145 -18.23 -6.18 -21.58
C MET A 145 -17.89 -5.02 -20.63
N CYS A 146 -17.06 -5.28 -19.64
CA CYS A 146 -16.60 -4.40 -18.57
C CYS A 146 -17.69 -3.76 -17.71
N TYR A 147 -18.68 -4.54 -17.25
CA TYR A 147 -19.57 -4.06 -16.19
C TYR A 147 -18.90 -4.16 -14.83
N LYS A 148 -19.16 -3.17 -13.96
CA LYS A 148 -18.63 -3.11 -12.60
C LYS A 148 -19.76 -2.96 -11.58
N ILE A 149 -19.51 -3.48 -10.39
CA ILE A 149 -20.33 -3.28 -9.17
C ILE A 149 -19.56 -2.54 -8.07
N PHE A 150 -18.32 -2.13 -8.34
CA PHE A 150 -17.55 -1.23 -7.49
C PHE A 150 -17.53 0.14 -8.14
N ASP A 151 -17.70 1.19 -7.33
CA ASP A 151 -17.75 2.57 -7.83
C ASP A 151 -16.37 3.00 -8.35
N PRO A 152 -16.23 3.27 -9.67
CA PRO A 152 -14.97 3.72 -10.23
C PRO A 152 -14.46 5.02 -9.60
N GLN A 153 -15.35 5.88 -9.09
CA GLN A 153 -14.94 7.11 -8.39
C GLN A 153 -14.29 6.79 -7.05
N ASN A 154 -14.86 5.84 -6.30
CA ASN A 154 -14.31 5.43 -5.01
C ASN A 154 -13.00 4.65 -5.19
N GLU A 155 -12.87 3.86 -6.26
CA GLU A 155 -11.62 3.15 -6.56
C GLU A 155 -10.47 4.10 -6.87
N VAL A 156 -10.71 5.14 -7.69
CA VAL A 156 -9.70 6.16 -7.99
C VAL A 156 -9.37 6.97 -6.73
N ALA A 157 -10.38 7.39 -5.95
CA ALA A 157 -10.13 8.12 -4.70
C ALA A 157 -9.29 7.32 -3.69
N ILE A 158 -9.54 6.01 -3.55
CA ILE A 158 -8.71 5.15 -2.69
C ILE A 158 -7.27 5.05 -3.21
N ALA A 159 -7.08 5.00 -4.54
CA ALA A 159 -5.76 4.98 -5.14
C ALA A 159 -5.00 6.29 -4.91
N GLU A 160 -5.68 7.44 -5.07
CA GLU A 160 -5.15 8.78 -4.75
C GLU A 160 -4.75 8.87 -3.27
N ASP A 161 -5.67 8.54 -2.35
CA ASP A 161 -5.42 8.57 -0.90
C ASP A 161 -4.25 7.65 -0.50
N THR A 162 -4.11 6.50 -1.18
CA THR A 162 -2.99 5.59 -0.95
C THR A 162 -1.67 6.15 -1.46
N GLY A 163 -1.67 6.76 -2.65
CA GLY A 163 -0.51 7.45 -3.22
C GLY A 163 -0.03 8.59 -2.31
N ASP A 164 -0.96 9.45 -1.87
CA ASP A 164 -0.70 10.57 -0.96
C ASP A 164 -0.11 10.08 0.38
N ALA A 165 -0.67 9.00 0.94
CA ALA A 165 -0.17 8.41 2.18
C ALA A 165 1.25 7.85 2.02
N MET A 166 1.54 7.19 0.89
CA MET A 166 2.88 6.68 0.57
C MET A 166 3.89 7.81 0.37
N GLU A 167 3.53 8.88 -0.34
CA GLU A 167 4.38 10.04 -0.54
C GLU A 167 4.72 10.71 0.80
N ALA A 168 3.70 10.96 1.64
CA ALA A 168 3.88 11.57 2.95
C ALA A 168 4.78 10.72 3.87
N ALA A 169 4.61 9.40 3.86
CA ALA A 169 5.47 8.47 4.59
C ALA A 169 6.90 8.47 4.04
N GLY A 170 7.07 8.52 2.72
CA GLY A 170 8.35 8.59 2.03
C GLY A 170 9.16 9.85 2.38
N ILE A 171 8.53 11.03 2.29
CA ILE A 171 9.14 12.32 2.70
C ILE A 171 9.57 12.26 4.17
N SER A 172 8.68 11.79 5.04
CA SER A 172 8.95 11.71 6.48
C SER A 172 10.15 10.82 6.78
N SER A 173 10.22 9.64 6.15
CA SER A 173 11.34 8.70 6.30
C SER A 173 12.66 9.29 5.78
N LEU A 174 12.63 9.96 4.64
CA LEU A 174 13.81 10.58 4.03
C LEU A 174 14.37 11.71 4.91
N VAL A 175 13.52 12.60 5.42
CA VAL A 175 13.94 13.68 6.33
C VAL A 175 14.56 13.11 7.62
N CYS A 176 13.91 12.11 8.22
CA CYS A 176 14.44 11.46 9.43
C CYS A 176 15.79 10.80 9.16
N GLY A 177 15.93 10.08 8.05
CA GLY A 177 17.18 9.42 7.67
C GLY A 177 18.32 10.40 7.43
N ILE A 178 18.06 11.52 6.73
CA ILE A 178 19.03 12.61 6.54
C ILE A 178 19.45 13.20 7.89
N LEU A 179 18.51 13.55 8.76
CA LEU A 179 18.82 14.11 10.07
C LEU A 179 19.67 13.15 10.93
N CYS A 180 19.38 11.85 10.91
CA CYS A 180 20.19 10.84 11.59
C CYS A 180 21.63 10.78 11.06
N CYS A 181 21.83 10.89 9.74
CA CYS A 181 23.16 10.87 9.12
C CYS A 181 23.96 12.16 9.42
N PHE A 182 23.32 13.34 9.36
CA PHE A 182 24.02 14.62 9.50
C PHE A 182 24.19 15.09 10.96
N CYS A 183 23.28 14.79 11.88
CA CYS A 183 23.39 15.23 13.27
C CYS A 183 24.49 14.50 14.07
N CYS A 184 24.87 13.29 13.66
CA CYS A 184 25.91 12.51 14.34
C CYS A 184 27.34 12.81 13.84
N SER A 185 27.50 13.45 12.68
CA SER A 185 28.81 13.72 12.06
C SER A 185 29.63 14.84 12.74
N PRO A 186 29.05 15.99 13.16
CA PRO A 186 29.80 17.07 13.81
C PRO A 186 30.40 16.67 15.16
N ALA A 187 29.75 15.77 15.90
CA ALA A 187 30.25 15.27 17.18
C ALA A 187 31.56 14.49 17.00
N VAL A 188 31.70 13.72 15.92
CA VAL A 188 32.95 13.03 15.55
C VAL A 188 34.04 14.03 15.21
N TRP A 189 33.68 15.05 14.42
CA TRP A 189 34.65 16.04 13.95
C TRP A 189 35.19 16.89 15.11
N CYS A 190 34.33 17.29 16.05
CA CYS A 190 34.72 18.03 17.25
C CYS A 190 35.56 17.18 18.22
N ALA A 191 35.33 15.87 18.31
CA ALA A 191 36.12 14.97 19.15
C ALA A 191 37.55 14.74 18.61
N GLY A 192 37.72 14.69 17.29
CA GLY A 192 39.03 14.54 16.64
C GLY A 192 39.95 15.74 16.89
N LYS A 193 39.42 16.97 16.74
CA LYS A 193 40.22 18.20 16.84
C LYS A 193 40.83 18.44 18.24
N LYS A 194 40.20 17.92 19.31
CA LYS A 194 40.76 18.01 20.68
C LYS A 194 41.97 17.10 20.92
N ARG A 195 42.20 16.06 20.10
CA ARG A 195 43.36 15.16 20.25
C ARG A 195 44.63 15.67 19.56
N GLU A 196 44.53 16.60 18.61
CA GLU A 196 45.71 17.14 17.90
C GLU A 196 46.41 18.28 18.66
N HIS A 197 45.74 18.86 19.66
CA HIS A 197 46.24 19.99 20.45
C HIS A 197 46.60 19.63 21.90
N ALA A 198 46.59 18.34 22.25
CA ALA A 198 46.94 17.82 23.58
C ALA A 198 48.13 16.86 23.48
#